data_AF-A0A3C1WRW4-F1
#
_entry.id   AF-A0A3C1WRW4-F1
#
_cell.length_a   1.000
_cell.length_b   1.000
_cell.length_c   1.000
_cell.angle_alpha   90.00
_cell.angle_beta   90.00
_cell.angle_gamma   90.00
#
_symmetry.space_group_name_H-M   'P 1'
#
loop_
_entity.id
_entity.type
_entity.pdbx_description
1 polymer ?
#
loop_
_entity_poly.entity_id
_entity_poly.type
_entity_poly.pdbx_seq_one_letter_code
_entity_poly.pdbx_strand_id
1 'polypeptide(L)'
;MNGVAKARRDFRNETFRQISIVYGAAEIALYRDYGWKDDRLMKAFEGANDIFMTECGREQRKSVPQLLEEVTGINLKVDENGRSWKELAVFNYDILDKRYSHQTPAMQILMFKQEQKWLGVCLIAALLVSLYRNFDFDQDELLRLMNDVAEIEMEYNLDGKRLEDDEKKLTGVAIFKE
;
A
#
# COMPACT_ATOMS: atom_id res chain seq x y z
N MET A 1 19.60 -21.11 -7.26
CA MET A 1 19.00 -19.97 -6.51
C MET A 1 18.24 -20.56 -5.34
N ASN A 2 18.51 -20.18 -4.08
CA ASN A 2 17.78 -20.75 -2.94
C ASN A 2 16.30 -20.28 -2.96
N GLY A 3 15.38 -21.07 -2.41
CA GLY A 3 13.94 -20.79 -2.48
C GLY A 3 13.53 -19.45 -1.84
N VAL A 4 14.27 -19.01 -0.81
CA VAL A 4 14.08 -17.72 -0.13
C VAL A 4 14.43 -16.55 -1.04
N ALA A 5 15.55 -16.59 -1.76
CA ALA A 5 15.95 -15.53 -2.68
C ALA A 5 14.97 -15.37 -3.84
N LYS A 6 14.38 -16.48 -4.32
CA LYS A 6 13.29 -16.43 -5.30
C LYS A 6 12.06 -15.76 -4.70
N ALA A 7 11.58 -16.23 -3.54
CA ALA A 7 10.40 -15.65 -2.89
C ALA A 7 10.57 -14.15 -2.58
N ARG A 8 11.76 -13.71 -2.17
CA ARG A 8 12.08 -12.30 -1.97
C ARG A 8 12.05 -11.48 -3.26
N ARG A 9 12.55 -12.05 -4.36
CA ARG A 9 12.49 -11.41 -5.68
C ARG A 9 11.05 -11.29 -6.16
N ASP A 10 10.28 -12.36 -6.05
CA ASP A 10 8.86 -12.38 -6.41
C ASP A 10 8.07 -11.37 -5.55
N PHE A 11 8.38 -11.25 -4.25
CA PHE A 11 7.80 -10.23 -3.37
C PHE A 11 8.12 -8.83 -3.87
N ARG A 12 9.40 -8.53 -4.14
CA ARG A 12 9.83 -7.21 -4.62
C ARG A 12 9.17 -6.84 -5.95
N ASN A 13 9.10 -7.78 -6.91
CA ASN A 13 8.46 -7.53 -8.19
C ASN A 13 6.97 -7.23 -8.03
N GLU A 14 6.30 -7.98 -7.14
CA GLU A 14 4.91 -7.72 -6.81
C GLU A 14 4.73 -6.37 -6.10
N THR A 15 5.65 -5.96 -5.22
CA THR A 15 5.64 -4.63 -4.61
C THR A 15 5.68 -3.53 -5.67
N PHE A 16 6.60 -3.61 -6.63
CA PHE A 16 6.67 -2.62 -7.71
C PHE A 16 5.40 -2.60 -8.55
N ARG A 17 4.88 -3.77 -8.92
CA ARG A 17 3.62 -3.89 -9.67
C ARG A 17 2.45 -3.22 -8.91
N GLN A 18 2.34 -3.49 -7.61
CA GLN A 18 1.26 -2.95 -6.77
C GLN A 18 1.42 -1.44 -6.55
N ILE A 19 2.64 -0.93 -6.44
CA ILE A 19 2.89 0.52 -6.39
C ILE A 19 2.36 1.19 -7.65
N SER A 20 2.72 0.70 -8.84
CA SER A 20 2.24 1.28 -10.10
C SER A 20 0.71 1.26 -10.21
N ILE A 21 0.06 0.20 -9.72
CA ILE A 21 -1.40 0.08 -9.79
C ILE A 21 -2.08 0.99 -8.77
N VAL A 22 -1.76 0.84 -7.49
CA VAL A 22 -2.44 1.55 -6.40
C VAL A 22 -2.15 3.05 -6.47
N TYR A 23 -0.88 3.43 -6.64
CA TYR A 23 -0.52 4.85 -6.65
C TYR A 23 -0.88 5.53 -7.97
N GLY A 24 -0.82 4.82 -9.10
CA GLY A 24 -1.30 5.38 -10.37
C GLY A 24 -2.82 5.58 -10.38
N ALA A 25 -3.58 4.63 -9.83
CA ALA A 25 -5.03 4.80 -9.64
C ALA A 25 -5.34 5.95 -8.66
N ALA A 26 -4.61 6.06 -7.56
CA ALA A 26 -4.75 7.15 -6.61
C ALA A 26 -4.38 8.53 -7.18
N GLU A 27 -3.37 8.59 -8.02
CA GLU A 27 -3.00 9.81 -8.73
C GLU A 27 -4.14 10.29 -9.63
N ILE A 28 -4.73 9.39 -10.41
CA ILE A 28 -5.89 9.69 -11.25
C ILE A 28 -7.08 10.13 -10.40
N ALA A 29 -7.38 9.45 -9.29
CA ALA A 29 -8.48 9.82 -8.39
C ALA A 29 -8.27 11.23 -7.79
N LEU A 30 -7.11 11.49 -7.20
CA LEU A 30 -6.75 12.78 -6.60
C LEU A 30 -6.77 13.91 -7.63
N TYR A 31 -6.39 13.62 -8.88
CA TYR A 31 -6.53 14.55 -9.98
C TYR A 31 -7.99 14.81 -10.34
N ARG A 32 -8.80 13.76 -10.52
CA ARG A 32 -10.20 13.86 -10.94
C ARG A 32 -11.05 14.64 -9.91
N ASP A 33 -10.86 14.39 -8.63
CA ASP A 33 -11.73 14.94 -7.58
C ASP A 33 -11.24 16.27 -7.02
N TYR A 34 -9.92 16.44 -6.92
CA TYR A 34 -9.33 17.60 -6.24
C TYR A 34 -8.42 18.43 -7.16
N GLY A 35 -8.16 18.00 -8.40
CA GLY A 35 -7.29 18.70 -9.34
C GLY A 35 -5.82 18.70 -8.95
N TRP A 36 -5.37 17.74 -8.11
CA TRP A 36 -3.99 17.69 -7.62
C TRP A 36 -3.00 17.39 -8.75
N LYS A 37 -1.82 18.02 -8.68
CA LYS A 37 -0.71 17.87 -9.64
C LYS A 37 0.64 17.98 -8.92
N ASP A 38 1.71 17.60 -9.63
CA ASP A 38 3.12 17.88 -9.30
C ASP A 38 3.49 17.66 -7.82
N ASP A 39 3.99 18.71 -7.16
CA ASP A 39 4.54 18.68 -5.80
C ASP A 39 3.56 18.17 -4.76
N ARG A 40 2.26 18.40 -4.96
CA ARG A 40 1.24 17.98 -3.99
C ARG A 40 1.06 16.48 -4.00
N LEU A 41 1.00 15.89 -5.19
CA LEU A 41 0.96 14.43 -5.37
C LEU A 41 2.26 13.81 -4.86
N MET A 42 3.41 14.34 -5.29
CA MET A 42 4.72 13.84 -4.85
C MET A 42 4.84 13.81 -3.33
N LYS A 43 4.47 14.89 -2.65
CA LYS A 43 4.51 14.95 -1.18
C LYS A 43 3.59 13.92 -0.52
N ALA A 44 2.40 13.66 -1.09
CA ALA A 44 1.50 12.64 -0.57
C ALA A 44 2.10 11.23 -0.70
N PHE A 45 2.67 10.90 -1.85
CA PHE A 45 3.28 9.60 -2.12
C PHE A 45 4.62 9.40 -1.40
N GLU A 46 5.43 10.44 -1.24
CA GLU A 46 6.63 10.42 -0.41
C GLU A 46 6.28 10.12 1.05
N GLY A 47 5.26 10.81 1.60
CA GLY A 47 4.77 10.52 2.95
C GLY A 47 4.24 9.10 3.10
N ALA A 48 3.52 8.60 2.10
CA ALA A 48 3.04 7.22 2.08
C ALA A 48 4.22 6.21 2.06
N ASN A 49 5.23 6.47 1.24
CA ASN A 49 6.43 5.63 1.17
C ASN A 49 7.21 5.64 2.49
N ASP A 50 7.33 6.78 3.16
CA ASP A 50 7.97 6.89 4.48
C ASP A 50 7.22 6.08 5.54
N ILE A 51 5.88 6.13 5.55
CA ILE A 51 5.05 5.33 6.44
C ILE A 51 5.26 3.82 6.19
N PHE A 52 5.21 3.41 4.92
CA PHE A 52 5.33 2.01 4.52
C PHE A 52 6.73 1.45 4.77
N MET A 53 7.78 2.14 4.30
CA MET A 53 9.16 1.66 4.32
C MET A 53 9.89 1.92 5.64
N THR A 54 9.58 3.03 6.32
CA THR A 54 10.34 3.47 7.50
C THR A 54 9.56 3.21 8.78
N GLU A 55 8.42 3.87 9.00
CA GLU A 55 7.66 3.80 10.26
C GLU A 55 7.16 2.37 10.53
N CYS A 56 6.53 1.73 9.55
CA CYS A 56 6.00 0.38 9.72
C CYS A 56 7.00 -0.70 9.27
N GLY A 57 7.83 -0.41 8.27
CA GLY A 57 8.77 -1.37 7.70
C GLY A 57 10.05 -1.58 8.53
N ARG A 58 10.75 -0.49 8.89
CA ARG A 58 12.04 -0.57 9.62
C ARG A 58 11.87 -0.53 11.13
N GLU A 59 10.97 0.29 11.65
CA GLU A 59 10.77 0.38 13.10
C GLU A 59 9.90 -0.74 13.66
N GLN A 60 9.20 -1.49 12.79
CA GLN A 60 8.48 -2.75 13.10
C GLN A 60 7.58 -2.67 14.33
N ARG A 61 6.97 -1.51 14.59
CA ARG A 61 6.12 -1.30 15.78
C ARG A 61 4.68 -1.73 15.57
N LYS A 62 4.19 -1.65 14.34
CA LYS A 62 2.82 -1.98 13.93
C LYS A 62 2.74 -2.18 12.42
N SER A 63 1.70 -2.88 11.98
CA SER A 63 1.38 -2.98 10.56
C SER A 63 0.78 -1.66 10.06
N VAL A 64 0.92 -1.37 8.75
CA VAL A 64 0.33 -0.15 8.16
C VAL A 64 -1.21 -0.11 8.31
N PRO A 65 -1.96 -1.21 8.11
CA PRO A 65 -3.40 -1.21 8.34
C PRO A 65 -3.78 -0.92 9.80
N GLN A 66 -2.99 -1.42 10.76
CA GLN A 66 -3.18 -1.10 12.17
C GLN A 66 -2.96 0.40 12.43
N LEU A 67 -1.90 1.00 11.87
CA LEU A 67 -1.64 2.43 12.01
C LEU A 67 -2.80 3.27 11.44
N LEU A 68 -3.34 2.89 10.27
CA LEU A 68 -4.51 3.56 9.69
C LEU A 68 -5.71 3.53 10.64
N GLU A 69 -6.04 2.37 11.17
CA GLU A 69 -7.17 2.22 12.09
C GLU A 69 -6.98 3.06 13.36
N GLU A 70 -5.77 3.10 13.92
CA GLU A 70 -5.46 3.90 15.10
C GLU A 70 -5.63 5.40 14.88
N VAL A 71 -5.28 5.92 13.69
CA VAL A 71 -5.29 7.36 13.43
C VAL A 71 -6.59 7.86 12.79
N THR A 72 -7.33 6.99 12.08
CA THR A 72 -8.54 7.37 11.32
C THR A 72 -9.80 6.60 11.73
N GLY A 73 -9.67 5.48 12.46
CA GLY A 73 -10.77 4.55 12.71
C GLY A 73 -11.15 3.67 11.51
N ILE A 74 -10.49 3.81 10.35
CA ILE A 74 -10.77 2.99 9.16
C ILE A 74 -10.12 1.62 9.30
N ASN A 75 -10.94 0.56 9.23
CA ASN A 75 -10.47 -0.83 9.21
C ASN A 75 -10.53 -1.38 7.78
N LEU A 76 -9.37 -1.51 7.15
CA LEU A 76 -9.25 -2.08 5.82
C LEU A 76 -9.37 -3.61 5.82
N LYS A 77 -10.07 -4.13 4.82
CA LYS A 77 -10.22 -5.55 4.53
C LYS A 77 -9.62 -5.85 3.15
N VAL A 78 -9.15 -7.09 2.95
CA VAL A 78 -8.59 -7.53 1.66
C VAL A 78 -9.66 -7.70 0.59
N ASP A 79 -10.90 -8.03 0.98
CA ASP A 79 -12.02 -8.21 0.07
C ASP A 79 -13.36 -7.97 0.81
N GLU A 80 -14.48 -7.91 0.08
CA GLU A 80 -15.82 -7.66 0.66
C GLU A 80 -16.27 -8.75 1.64
N ASN A 81 -15.76 -9.98 1.47
CA ASN A 81 -15.93 -11.10 2.39
C ASN A 81 -14.72 -11.25 3.34
N GLY A 82 -13.86 -10.24 3.38
CA GLY A 82 -12.44 -10.44 3.57
C GLY A 82 -11.99 -10.50 5.01
N ARG A 83 -10.90 -11.26 5.18
CA ARG A 83 -10.20 -11.34 6.46
C ARG A 83 -9.64 -9.98 6.85
N SER A 84 -9.89 -9.56 8.09
CA SER A 84 -9.29 -8.35 8.65
C SER A 84 -7.81 -8.60 8.95
N TRP A 85 -7.00 -7.54 8.96
CA TRP A 85 -5.62 -7.64 9.40
C TRP A 85 -5.55 -8.23 10.82
N LYS A 86 -6.58 -8.00 11.65
CA LYS A 86 -6.77 -8.57 13.00
C LYS A 86 -6.89 -10.08 13.08
N GLU A 87 -7.15 -10.75 11.97
CA GLU A 87 -7.24 -12.20 11.88
C GLU A 87 -5.93 -12.82 11.37
N LEU A 88 -4.97 -11.99 10.95
CA LEU A 88 -3.70 -12.44 10.43
C LEU A 88 -2.60 -12.39 11.47
N ALA A 89 -2.21 -13.56 11.94
CA ALA A 89 -0.98 -13.82 12.68
C ALA A 89 0.17 -12.87 12.30
N VAL A 90 0.55 -12.82 11.02
CA VAL A 90 1.72 -12.05 10.56
C VAL A 90 1.64 -10.53 10.83
N PHE A 91 0.43 -9.95 10.91
CA PHE A 91 0.22 -8.53 11.19
C PHE A 91 -0.16 -8.24 12.65
N ASN A 92 -0.60 -9.25 13.40
CA ASN A 92 -1.00 -9.12 14.82
C ASN A 92 0.08 -9.52 15.80
N TYR A 93 1.13 -10.23 15.36
CA TYR A 93 2.22 -10.57 16.25
C TYR A 93 3.13 -9.36 16.43
N ASP A 94 3.36 -9.01 17.69
CA ASP A 94 4.42 -8.11 18.10
C ASP A 94 5.70 -8.62 17.45
N ILE A 95 6.30 -7.85 16.53
CA ILE A 95 7.42 -8.31 15.68
C ILE A 95 8.64 -8.71 16.55
N LEU A 96 8.60 -8.34 17.82
CA LEU A 96 9.54 -8.69 18.89
C LEU A 96 9.30 -10.07 19.55
N ASP A 97 8.24 -10.80 19.20
CA ASP A 97 7.95 -12.12 19.78
C ASP A 97 8.98 -13.16 19.30
N LYS A 98 9.87 -13.54 20.23
CA LYS A 98 11.00 -14.47 20.04
C LYS A 98 10.60 -15.85 19.49
N ARG A 99 9.30 -16.18 19.45
CA ARG A 99 8.78 -17.42 18.83
C ARG A 99 9.10 -17.52 17.33
N TYR A 100 9.34 -16.41 16.65
CA TYR A 100 9.81 -16.38 15.26
C TYR A 100 11.31 -16.09 15.10
N SER A 101 12.09 -16.03 16.19
CA SER A 101 13.55 -15.75 16.12
C SER A 101 14.35 -16.84 15.36
N HIS A 102 13.72 -17.99 15.07
CA HIS A 102 14.26 -19.04 14.22
C HIS A 102 13.35 -19.28 13.01
N GLN A 103 13.26 -18.30 12.10
CA GLN A 103 12.50 -18.49 10.86
C GLN A 103 13.22 -19.49 9.95
N THR A 104 12.64 -20.68 9.81
CA THR A 104 13.09 -21.64 8.80
C THR A 104 12.92 -21.03 7.39
N PRO A 105 13.70 -21.47 6.38
CA PRO A 105 13.51 -21.01 5.00
C PRO A 105 12.06 -21.17 4.49
N ALA A 106 11.36 -22.22 4.92
CA ALA A 106 9.96 -22.45 4.57
C ALA A 106 9.02 -21.40 5.20
N MET A 107 9.27 -21.02 6.45
CA MET A 107 8.53 -19.96 7.14
C MET A 107 8.73 -18.61 6.44
N GLN A 108 9.97 -18.28 6.05
CA GLN A 108 10.27 -17.04 5.32
C GLN A 108 9.54 -16.98 3.98
N ILE A 109 9.53 -18.08 3.23
CA ILE A 109 8.80 -18.16 1.96
C ILE A 109 7.30 -18.01 2.18
N LEU A 110 6.75 -18.63 3.23
CA LEU A 110 5.34 -18.50 3.58
C LEU A 110 4.99 -17.06 3.94
N MET A 111 5.85 -16.37 4.70
CA MET A 111 5.67 -14.96 5.06
C MET A 111 5.62 -14.07 3.82
N PHE A 112 6.60 -14.15 2.92
CA PHE A 112 6.58 -13.38 1.67
C PHE A 112 5.28 -13.62 0.87
N LYS A 113 4.80 -14.86 0.80
CA LYS A 113 3.55 -15.18 0.10
C LYS A 113 2.29 -14.64 0.78
N GLN A 114 2.28 -14.52 2.11
CA GLN A 114 1.16 -13.92 2.81
C GLN A 114 1.21 -12.40 2.71
N GLU A 115 2.39 -11.79 2.89
CA GLU A 115 2.59 -10.35 2.75
C GLU A 115 2.25 -9.87 1.34
N GLN A 116 2.59 -10.65 0.30
CA GLN A 116 2.23 -10.35 -1.10
C GLN A 116 0.74 -10.07 -1.29
N LYS A 117 -0.14 -10.80 -0.60
CA LYS A 117 -1.60 -10.65 -0.73
C LYS A 117 -2.12 -9.35 -0.11
N TRP A 118 -1.31 -8.70 0.71
CA TRP A 118 -1.68 -7.50 1.45
C TRP A 118 -0.97 -6.26 0.95
N LEU A 119 -0.10 -6.38 -0.06
CA LEU A 119 0.66 -5.25 -0.58
C LEU A 119 -0.24 -4.10 -1.00
N GLY A 120 -1.30 -4.36 -1.79
CA GLY A 120 -2.26 -3.33 -2.19
C GLY A 120 -2.90 -2.63 -0.99
N VAL A 121 -3.41 -3.42 -0.03
CA VAL A 121 -4.02 -2.92 1.22
C VAL A 121 -3.05 -2.07 2.03
N CYS A 122 -1.78 -2.49 2.15
CA CYS A 122 -0.78 -1.73 2.90
C CYS A 122 -0.38 -0.44 2.18
N LEU A 123 -0.33 -0.43 0.84
CA LEU A 123 -0.01 0.76 0.06
C LEU A 123 -1.14 1.79 0.14
N ILE A 124 -2.40 1.37 -0.04
CA ILE A 124 -3.53 2.29 0.14
C ILE A 124 -3.61 2.78 1.58
N ALA A 125 -3.38 1.91 2.58
CA ALA A 125 -3.34 2.32 3.98
C ALA A 125 -2.28 3.41 4.23
N ALA A 126 -1.07 3.24 3.67
CA ALA A 126 0.00 4.20 3.82
C ALA A 126 -0.36 5.55 3.19
N LEU A 127 -0.99 5.53 2.01
CA LEU A 127 -1.48 6.73 1.35
C LEU A 127 -2.54 7.44 2.20
N LEU A 128 -3.54 6.72 2.69
CA LEU A 128 -4.62 7.30 3.50
C LEU A 128 -4.06 7.93 4.79
N VAL A 129 -3.10 7.29 5.46
CA VAL A 129 -2.41 7.87 6.63
C VAL A 129 -1.63 9.14 6.24
N SER A 130 -0.95 9.14 5.09
CA SER A 130 -0.24 10.32 4.59
C SER A 130 -1.19 11.48 4.33
N LEU A 131 -2.33 11.22 3.69
CA LEU A 131 -3.37 12.22 3.39
C LEU A 131 -3.98 12.79 4.67
N TYR A 132 -4.34 11.93 5.62
CA TYR A 132 -4.86 12.34 6.93
C TYR A 132 -3.88 13.25 7.68
N ARG A 133 -2.59 12.88 7.72
CA ARG A 133 -1.58 13.62 8.50
C ARG A 133 -1.13 14.93 7.85
N ASN A 134 -1.08 14.98 6.52
CA ASN A 134 -0.39 16.06 5.80
C ASN A 134 -1.31 16.97 4.98
N PHE A 135 -2.57 16.58 4.79
CA PHE A 135 -3.48 17.27 3.86
C PHE A 135 -4.92 17.42 4.41
N ASP A 136 -5.11 17.16 5.70
CA ASP A 136 -6.37 17.37 6.44
C ASP A 136 -7.59 16.59 5.89
N PHE A 137 -7.35 15.46 5.20
CA PHE A 137 -8.45 14.60 4.74
C PHE A 137 -9.21 14.03 5.94
N ASP A 138 -10.53 14.17 5.93
CA ASP A 138 -11.40 13.52 6.90
C ASP A 138 -11.71 12.06 6.54
N GLN A 139 -12.40 11.36 7.44
CA GLN A 139 -12.70 9.94 7.25
C GLN A 139 -13.56 9.67 5.99
N ASP A 140 -14.50 10.55 5.67
CA ASP A 140 -15.41 10.37 4.54
C ASP A 140 -14.67 10.62 3.21
N GLU A 141 -13.77 11.60 3.17
CA GLU A 141 -12.88 11.87 2.04
C GLU A 141 -11.92 10.69 1.79
N LEU A 142 -11.35 10.11 2.85
CA LEU A 142 -10.48 8.93 2.73
C LEU A 142 -11.23 7.70 2.21
N LEU A 143 -12.44 7.45 2.71
CA LEU A 143 -13.27 6.32 2.25
C LEU A 143 -13.71 6.49 0.79
N ARG A 144 -14.04 7.73 0.39
CA ARG A 144 -14.37 8.03 -1.00
C ARG A 144 -13.19 7.77 -1.92
N LEU A 145 -12.02 8.35 -1.61
CA LEU A 145 -10.80 8.14 -2.37
C LEU A 145 -10.45 6.65 -2.50
N MET A 146 -10.59 5.89 -1.41
CA MET A 146 -10.35 4.45 -1.43
C MET A 146 -11.27 3.73 -2.43
N ASN A 147 -12.55 4.10 -2.50
CA ASN A 147 -13.48 3.54 -3.47
C ASN A 147 -13.13 3.96 -4.90
N ASP A 148 -12.78 5.23 -5.11
CA ASP A 148 -12.40 5.74 -6.44
C ASP A 148 -11.14 5.04 -6.96
N VAL A 149 -10.16 4.79 -6.09
CA VAL A 149 -8.97 3.99 -6.41
C VAL A 149 -9.38 2.58 -6.85
N ALA A 150 -10.24 1.91 -6.09
CA ALA A 150 -10.70 0.56 -6.46
C ALA A 150 -11.45 0.54 -7.79
N GLU A 151 -12.29 1.55 -8.06
CA GLU A 151 -13.00 1.68 -9.34
C GLU A 151 -12.03 1.90 -10.51
N ILE A 152 -11.02 2.76 -10.35
CA ILE A 152 -10.00 3.01 -11.37
C ILE A 152 -9.13 1.76 -11.59
N GLU A 153 -8.74 1.06 -10.53
CA GLU A 153 -8.03 -0.22 -10.65
C GLU A 153 -8.79 -1.22 -11.53
N MET A 154 -10.12 -1.29 -11.38
CA MET A 154 -10.98 -2.12 -12.22
C MET A 154 -11.15 -1.57 -13.64
N GLU A 155 -11.31 -0.25 -13.81
CA GLU A 155 -11.40 0.44 -15.12
C GLU A 155 -10.20 0.07 -16.00
N TYR A 156 -9.01 0.02 -15.39
CA TYR A 156 -7.76 -0.31 -16.04
C TYR A 156 -7.46 -1.81 -16.04
N ASN A 157 -8.34 -2.66 -15.51
CA ASN A 157 -8.16 -4.12 -15.40
C ASN A 157 -6.82 -4.50 -14.75
N LEU A 158 -6.42 -3.73 -13.72
CA LEU A 158 -5.15 -3.90 -13.01
C LEU A 158 -3.90 -3.80 -13.92
N ASP A 159 -4.02 -3.15 -15.08
CA ASP A 159 -2.93 -2.93 -16.02
C ASP A 159 -2.12 -1.68 -15.62
N GLY A 160 -1.09 -1.91 -14.80
CA GLY A 160 -0.21 -0.84 -14.30
C GLY A 160 0.48 -0.03 -15.40
N LYS A 161 0.74 -0.62 -16.57
CA LYS A 161 1.39 0.12 -17.67
C LYS A 161 0.41 1.11 -18.32
N ARG A 162 -0.84 0.70 -18.49
CA ARG A 162 -1.89 1.61 -19.00
C ARG A 162 -2.17 2.73 -18.02
N LEU A 163 -2.13 2.46 -16.71
CA LEU A 163 -2.22 3.49 -15.67
C LEU A 163 -1.07 4.49 -15.79
N GLU A 164 0.18 4.01 -15.85
CA GLU A 164 1.37 4.87 -15.98
C GLU A 164 1.34 5.75 -17.25
N ASP A 165 0.87 5.19 -18.38
CA ASP A 165 0.75 5.95 -19.62
C ASP A 165 -0.30 7.07 -19.54
N ASP A 166 -1.37 6.88 -18.76
CA ASP A 166 -2.45 7.86 -18.64
C ASP A 166 -2.23 8.85 -17.49
N GLU A 167 -1.68 8.42 -16.35
CA GLU A 167 -1.29 9.30 -15.24
C GLU A 167 -0.35 10.40 -15.76
N LYS A 168 0.67 10.00 -16.51
CA LYS A 168 1.67 10.92 -17.07
C LYS A 168 1.07 11.95 -18.02
N LYS A 169 0.01 11.59 -18.74
CA LYS A 169 -0.72 12.53 -19.61
C LYS A 169 -1.60 13.50 -18.82
N LEU A 170 -2.19 13.03 -17.72
CA LEU A 170 -3.15 13.78 -16.92
C LEU A 170 -2.47 14.74 -15.95
N THR A 171 -1.47 14.25 -15.22
CA THR A 171 -0.85 14.98 -14.11
C THR A 171 0.49 15.59 -14.49
N GLY A 172 1.16 15.05 -15.50
CA GLY A 172 2.51 15.45 -15.89
C GLY A 172 3.62 14.91 -14.98
N VAL A 173 3.25 14.13 -13.95
CA VAL A 173 4.17 13.54 -12.97
C VAL A 173 4.56 12.14 -13.42
N ALA A 174 5.79 11.75 -13.10
CA ALA A 174 6.22 10.35 -13.14
C ALA A 174 6.71 10.03 -11.72
N ILE A 175 5.82 9.55 -10.87
CA ILE A 175 6.06 9.45 -9.42
C ILE A 175 7.24 8.52 -9.13
N PHE A 176 7.56 7.59 -10.04
CA PHE A 176 8.75 6.76 -9.95
C PHE A 176 9.43 6.59 -11.32
N LYS A 177 10.46 7.40 -11.57
CA LYS A 177 11.49 7.04 -12.56
C LYS A 177 12.37 5.95 -11.97
N GLU A 178 12.56 4.85 -12.71
CA GLU A 178 13.65 3.89 -12.47
C GLU A 178 15.02 4.57 -12.39
#